data_AF-A0A5C4JHG1-F1
#
_entry.id   AF-A0A5C4JHG1-F1
#
_cell.length_a   1.000
_cell.length_b   1.000
_cell.length_c   1.000
_cell.angle_alpha   90.00
_cell.angle_beta   90.00
_cell.angle_gamma   90.00
#
_symmetry.space_group_name_H-M   'P 1'
#
loop_
_entity.id
_entity.type
_entity.pdbx_description
1 polymer ?
#
loop_
_entity_poly.entity_id
_entity_poly.type
_entity_poly.pdbx_seq_one_letter_code
_entity_poly.pdbx_strand_id
1 'polypeptide(L)'
;MTANDRAERRLMTLNGSTIAIQAAHEMRTPLAALRLELEEALTHRDAADPFMALKEALHSAERLENTMVALLRLLQRDASSQACGEHRWPEHGESGPTGP
;
A
#
# COMPACT_ATOMS: atom_id res chain seq x y z
N MET A 1 11.06 -4.86 30.25
CA MET A 1 10.56 -4.01 29.16
C MET A 1 11.70 -3.09 28.74
N THR A 2 12.48 -3.53 27.77
CA THR A 2 13.80 -2.95 27.47
C THR A 2 13.69 -1.80 26.45
N ALA A 3 14.76 -1.00 26.31
CA ALA A 3 14.83 0.03 25.28
C ALA A 3 14.71 -0.54 23.85
N ASN A 4 15.06 -1.82 23.68
CA ASN A 4 14.95 -2.54 22.41
C ASN A 4 13.48 -2.76 22.01
N ASP A 5 12.60 -3.16 22.96
CA ASP A 5 11.15 -3.33 22.71
C ASP A 5 10.48 -2.02 22.20
N ARG A 6 10.98 -0.86 22.65
CA ARG A 6 10.49 0.45 22.20
C ARG A 6 11.03 0.86 20.83
N ALA A 7 12.23 0.42 20.46
CA ALA A 7 12.79 0.63 19.13
C ALA A 7 12.10 -0.25 18.09
N GLU A 8 11.87 -1.52 18.43
CA GLU A 8 11.14 -2.48 17.60
C GLU A 8 9.69 -2.04 17.36
N ARG A 9 8.97 -1.60 18.41
CA ARG A 9 7.62 -1.02 18.23
C ARG A 9 7.61 0.24 17.37
N ARG A 10 8.62 1.11 17.47
CA ARG A 10 8.71 2.33 16.63
C ARG A 10 8.98 2.01 15.17
N LEU A 11 9.87 1.05 14.89
CA LEU A 11 10.14 0.56 13.55
C LEU A 11 8.88 -0.08 12.93
N MET A 12 8.12 -0.83 13.73
CA MET A 12 6.86 -1.45 13.30
C MET A 12 5.78 -0.41 12.93
N THR A 13 5.65 0.67 13.71
CA THR A 13 4.70 1.76 13.39
C THR A 13 5.08 2.60 12.16
N LEU A 14 6.38 2.69 11.85
CA LEU A 14 6.86 3.45 10.69
C LEU A 14 6.75 2.66 9.37
N ASN A 15 6.80 1.32 9.41
CA ASN A 15 6.65 0.50 8.21
C ASN A 15 5.23 0.58 7.59
N GLY A 16 4.18 0.47 8.42
CA GLY A 16 2.80 0.53 7.92
C GLY A 16 2.41 1.91 7.35
N SER A 17 2.95 2.99 7.91
CA SER A 17 2.66 4.36 7.46
C SER A 17 3.42 4.75 6.19
N THR A 18 4.68 4.32 6.04
CA THR A 18 5.50 4.65 4.87
C THR A 18 5.00 4.00 3.58
N ILE A 19 4.58 2.73 3.63
CA ILE A 19 3.99 2.04 2.46
C ILE A 19 2.64 2.66 2.08
N ALA A 20 1.79 3.01 3.05
CA ALA A 20 0.53 3.70 2.78
C ALA A 20 0.74 5.08 2.12
N ILE A 21 1.76 5.81 2.56
CA ILE A 21 2.17 7.09 1.94
C ILE A 21 2.65 6.85 0.50
N GLN A 22 3.49 5.84 0.25
CA GLN A 22 3.94 5.49 -1.10
C GLN A 22 2.76 5.09 -2.00
N ALA A 23 1.85 4.25 -1.51
CA ALA A 23 0.64 3.88 -2.24
C ALA A 23 -0.21 5.11 -2.62
N ALA A 24 -0.37 6.07 -1.70
CA ALA A 24 -1.05 7.32 -1.99
C ALA A 24 -0.30 8.16 -3.05
N HIS A 25 1.03 8.20 -3.03
CA HIS A 25 1.82 8.85 -4.07
C HIS A 25 1.66 8.18 -5.44
N GLU A 26 1.74 6.86 -5.49
CA GLU A 26 1.56 6.08 -6.72
C GLU A 26 0.16 6.23 -7.32
N MET A 27 -0.88 6.46 -6.50
CA MET A 27 -2.23 6.72 -6.99
C MET A 27 -2.44 8.14 -7.53
N ARG A 28 -1.70 9.13 -7.03
CA ARG A 28 -1.88 10.54 -7.43
C ARG A 28 -1.52 10.77 -8.89
N THR A 29 -0.49 10.09 -9.38
CA THR A 29 -0.01 10.20 -10.76
C THR A 29 -1.06 9.72 -11.80
N PRO A 30 -1.60 8.49 -11.73
CA PRO A 30 -2.62 8.02 -12.64
C PRO A 30 -3.96 8.77 -12.47
N LEU A 31 -4.31 9.23 -11.27
CA LEU A 31 -5.49 10.09 -11.08
C LEU A 31 -5.35 11.45 -11.78
N ALA A 32 -4.16 12.07 -11.67
CA ALA A 32 -3.89 13.33 -12.36
C ALA A 32 -3.92 13.15 -13.89
N ALA A 33 -3.38 12.04 -14.39
CA ALA A 33 -3.44 11.70 -15.82
C ALA A 33 -4.88 11.50 -16.31
N LEU A 34 -5.69 10.68 -15.62
CA LEU A 34 -7.10 10.47 -15.98
C LEU A 34 -7.89 11.78 -15.96
N ARG A 35 -7.62 12.65 -14.98
CA ARG A 35 -8.26 13.97 -14.90
C ARG A 35 -7.90 14.83 -16.11
N LEU A 36 -6.62 14.85 -16.49
CA LEU A 36 -6.15 15.60 -17.65
C LEU A 36 -6.78 15.09 -18.95
N GLU A 37 -6.84 13.77 -19.15
CA GLU A 37 -7.49 13.15 -20.32
C GLU A 37 -8.96 13.57 -20.44
N LEU A 38 -9.69 13.59 -19.32
CA LEU A 38 -11.08 14.05 -19.27
C LEU A 38 -11.22 15.56 -19.51
N GLU A 39 -10.33 16.37 -18.93
CA GLU A 39 -10.30 17.82 -19.16
C GLU A 39 -10.04 18.14 -20.64
N GLU A 40 -9.11 17.44 -21.29
CA GLU A 40 -8.80 17.61 -22.72
C GLU A 40 -9.98 17.20 -23.61
N ALA A 41 -10.61 16.06 -23.33
CA ALA A 41 -11.78 15.58 -24.05
C ALA A 41 -12.97 16.55 -23.95
N LEU A 42 -13.19 17.14 -22.76
CA LEU A 42 -14.24 18.13 -22.55
C LEU A 42 -13.91 19.48 -23.20
N THR A 43 -12.64 19.88 -23.21
CA THR A 43 -12.18 21.15 -23.80
C THR A 43 -12.28 21.14 -25.33
N HIS A 44 -11.96 20.01 -25.96
CA HIS A 44 -11.88 19.88 -27.42
C HIS A 44 -13.06 19.07 -28.00
N ARG A 45 -14.27 19.30 -27.49
CA ARG A 45 -15.48 18.53 -27.84
C ARG A 45 -15.79 18.48 -29.34
N ASP A 46 -15.49 19.55 -30.06
CA ASP A 46 -15.79 19.65 -31.50
C ASP A 46 -14.72 18.99 -32.38
N ALA A 47 -13.56 18.67 -31.81
CA ALA A 47 -12.42 18.07 -32.51
C ALA A 47 -12.21 16.58 -32.16
N ALA A 48 -12.72 16.11 -31.02
CA ALA A 48 -12.57 14.74 -30.54
C ALA A 48 -13.89 13.95 -30.63
N ASP A 49 -13.82 12.69 -31.07
CA ASP A 49 -14.95 11.77 -30.97
C ASP A 49 -15.23 11.48 -29.47
N PRO A 50 -16.39 11.91 -28.93
CA PRO A 50 -16.69 11.74 -27.51
C PRO A 50 -16.77 10.27 -27.09
N PHE A 51 -17.12 9.36 -28.00
CA PHE A 51 -17.20 7.93 -27.69
C PHE A 51 -15.82 7.30 -27.58
N MET A 52 -14.87 7.73 -28.42
CA MET A 52 -13.47 7.31 -28.32
C MET A 52 -12.81 7.88 -27.06
N ALA A 53 -13.03 9.16 -26.74
CA ALA A 53 -12.50 9.75 -25.52
C ALA A 53 -13.00 9.05 -24.25
N LEU A 54 -14.29 8.67 -24.20
CA LEU A 54 -14.84 7.89 -23.09
C LEU A 54 -14.22 6.50 -22.98
N LYS A 55 -13.92 5.83 -24.11
CA LYS A 55 -13.23 4.54 -24.10
C LYS A 55 -11.80 4.65 -23.56
N GLU A 56 -11.06 5.69 -23.96
CA GLU A 56 -9.72 5.90 -23.44
C GLU A 56 -9.74 6.20 -21.93
N ALA A 57 -10.65 7.07 -21.48
CA ALA A 57 -10.83 7.34 -20.06
C ALA A 57 -11.20 6.08 -19.26
N LEU A 58 -12.05 5.20 -19.81
CA LEU A 58 -12.37 3.92 -19.17
C LEU A 58 -11.14 3.01 -19.06
N HIS A 59 -10.35 2.90 -20.13
CA HIS A 59 -9.12 2.11 -20.11
C HIS A 59 -8.09 2.67 -19.10
N SER A 60 -7.97 3.99 -18.98
CA SER A 60 -7.14 4.64 -17.96
C SER A 60 -7.67 4.36 -16.54
N ALA A 61 -8.98 4.32 -16.34
CA ALA A 61 -9.59 3.93 -15.07
C ALA A 61 -9.34 2.45 -14.72
N GLU A 62 -9.41 1.53 -15.68
CA GLU A 62 -9.06 0.11 -15.49
C GLU A 62 -7.58 -0.05 -15.08
N ARG A 63 -6.67 0.74 -15.67
CA ARG A 63 -5.25 0.76 -15.27
C ARG A 63 -5.08 1.27 -13.83
N LEU A 64 -5.85 2.28 -13.44
CA LEU A 64 -5.88 2.78 -12.06
C LEU A 64 -6.38 1.71 -11.08
N GLU A 65 -7.45 0.99 -11.42
CA GLU A 65 -7.98 -0.10 -10.61
C GLU A 65 -6.93 -1.22 -10.41
N ASN A 66 -6.27 -1.64 -11.49
CA ASN A 66 -5.20 -2.64 -11.42
C ASN A 66 -4.04 -2.20 -10.51
N THR A 67 -3.68 -0.91 -10.57
CA THR A 67 -2.65 -0.32 -9.69
C THR A 67 -3.09 -0.35 -8.23
N MET A 68 -4.34 0.05 -7.95
CA MET A 68 -4.92 0.01 -6.61
C MET A 68 -4.95 -1.41 -6.04
N VAL A 69 -5.40 -2.39 -6.83
CA VAL A 69 -5.43 -3.81 -6.43
C VAL A 69 -4.02 -4.32 -6.12
N ALA A 70 -3.01 -3.94 -6.91
CA ALA A 70 -1.62 -4.29 -6.63
C ALA A 70 -1.12 -3.69 -5.30
N LEU A 71 -1.41 -2.41 -5.04
CA LEU A 71 -1.05 -1.74 -3.79
C LEU A 71 -1.76 -2.36 -2.57
N LEU A 72 -3.04 -2.69 -2.68
CA LEU A 72 -3.79 -3.37 -1.61
C LEU A 72 -3.19 -4.74 -1.27
N ARG A 73 -2.78 -5.52 -2.28
CA ARG A 73 -2.08 -6.80 -2.06
C ARG A 73 -0.74 -6.59 -1.34
N LEU A 74 0.02 -5.56 -1.70
CA LEU A 74 1.28 -5.23 -1.02
C LEU A 74 1.05 -4.88 0.46
N LEU A 75 0.04 -4.05 0.75
CA LEU A 75 -0.33 -3.68 2.12
C LEU A 75 -0.77 -4.90 2.94
N GLN A 76 -1.59 -5.79 2.37
CA GLN A 76 -2.01 -7.03 3.05
C GLN A 76 -0.83 -7.96 3.34
N ARG A 77 0.13 -8.06 2.42
CA ARG A 77 1.34 -8.86 2.62
C ARG A 77 2.23 -8.28 3.71
N ASP A 78 2.38 -6.95 3.76
CA ASP A 78 3.15 -6.29 4.81
C ASP A 78 2.52 -6.50 6.20
N ALA A 79 1.19 -6.33 6.30
CA ALA A 79 0.46 -6.62 7.54
C ALA A 79 0.59 -8.09 7.99
N SER A 80 0.57 -9.03 7.04
CA SER A 80 0.76 -10.46 7.33
C SER A 80 2.20 -10.79 7.77
N SER A 81 3.19 -10.12 7.18
CA SER A 81 4.60 -10.24 7.58
C SER A 81 4.81 -9.74 9.01
N GLN A 82 4.15 -8.65 9.39
CA GLN A 82 4.17 -8.09 10.73
C GLN A 82 3.54 -9.06 11.76
N ALA A 83 2.37 -9.61 11.46
CA ALA A 83 1.67 -10.56 12.35
C ALA A 83 2.47 -11.87 12.58
N CYS A 84 3.20 -12.35 11.57
CA CYS A 84 4.07 -13.53 11.69
C CYS A 84 5.36 -13.25 12.51
N GLY A 85 5.86 -12.00 12.47
CA GLY A 85 7.01 -11.56 13.26
C GLY A 85 6.72 -11.45 14.76
N GLU A 86 5.48 -11.12 15.13
CA GLU A 86 5.07 -10.87 16.52
C GLU A 86 4.74 -12.18 17.29
N HIS A 87 4.54 -13.31 16.59
CA HIS A 87 4.23 -14.62 17.18
C HIS A 87 5.39 -15.65 17.10
N ARG A 88 6.65 -15.18 17.00
CA ARG A 88 7.83 -16.06 17.13
C ARG A 88 8.10 -16.37 18.61
N TRP A 89 7.52 -17.47 19.07
CA TRP A 89 7.57 -17.96 20.45
C TRP A 89 9.01 -18.23 20.96
N PRO A 90 9.34 -17.89 22.23
CA PRO A 90 10.59 -18.27 22.88
C PRO A 90 10.43 -19.67 23.52
N GLU A 91 11.08 -20.70 22.99
CA GLU A 91 11.16 -22.01 23.66
C GLU A 91 12.61 -22.37 24.00
N HIS A 92 12.74 -22.89 25.23
CA HIS A 92 13.85 -23.61 25.90
C HIS A 92 14.81 -22.75 26.77
N GLY A 93 14.90 -22.99 28.09
CA GLY A 93 14.26 -24.02 28.88
C GLY A 93 14.47 -23.89 30.39
N GLU A 94 13.51 -24.45 31.13
CA GLU A 94 13.67 -24.81 32.54
C GLU A 94 14.72 -25.92 32.69
N SER A 95 15.58 -25.80 33.70
CA SER A 95 16.18 -26.95 34.39
C SER A 95 16.36 -26.56 35.86
N GLY A 96 15.87 -27.43 36.73
CA GLY A 96 15.50 -27.18 38.13
C GLY A 96 16.62 -26.92 39.14
N PRO A 97 16.29 -26.95 40.45
CA PRO A 97 16.98 -26.21 41.50
C PRO A 97 18.25 -26.92 41.97
N THR A 98 19.27 -26.14 42.33
CA THR A 98 20.43 -26.64 43.09
C THR A 98 20.52 -25.86 44.40
N GLY A 99 19.95 -26.43 45.46
CA GLY A 99 20.47 -26.25 46.83
C GLY A 99 21.49 -27.37 47.13
N PRO A 100 22.12 -27.44 48.31
CA PRO A 100 21.86 -26.68 49.55
C PRO A 100 22.82 -25.51 49.82
#